data_AF-T1HKA9-F1
#
_entry.id   AF-T1HKA9-F1
#
_cell.length_a   1.000
_cell.length_b   1.000
_cell.length_c   1.000
_cell.angle_alpha   90.00
_cell.angle_beta   90.00
_cell.angle_gamma   90.00
#
_symmetry.space_group_name_H-M   'P 1'
#
loop_
_entity.id
_entity.type
_entity.pdbx_description
1 polymer ?
#
loop_
_entity_poly.entity_id
_entity_poly.type
_entity_poly.pdbx_seq_one_letter_code
_entity_poly.pdbx_strand_id
1 'polypeptide(L)'
;FFTGDWYLTHSRDSDDTSLCQKYEATSNLRLTFNGKTGTVTCQGAEVSKNQGFYSFQCTTTSGLSFTSFMAVVATDYTNYALLYRCGLYGSTTPKEIVNYFQVNFRNSLLVVILIISQKKFSFIGANTYYL
;
A
#
# COMPACT_ATOMS: atom_id res chain seq x y z
N PHE A 1 6.07 -8.24 -5.46
CA PHE A 1 5.55 -6.88 -5.20
C PHE A 1 6.68 -5.91 -4.94
N PHE A 2 7.61 -6.15 -4.01
CA PHE A 2 8.67 -5.20 -3.64
C PHE A 2 9.81 -5.03 -4.67
N THR A 3 9.51 -5.07 -5.95
CA THR A 3 10.43 -4.80 -7.06
C THR A 3 9.66 -4.11 -8.18
N GLY A 4 10.26 -3.08 -8.78
CA GLY A 4 9.68 -2.34 -9.89
C GLY A 4 8.74 -1.22 -9.46
N ASP A 5 8.05 -0.65 -10.46
CA ASP A 5 7.19 0.51 -10.28
C ASP A 5 5.72 0.11 -10.12
N TRP A 6 5.08 0.70 -9.11
CA TRP A 6 3.67 0.47 -8.78
C TRP A 6 2.92 1.79 -8.65
N TYR A 7 1.81 1.93 -9.34
CA TYR A 7 0.97 3.13 -9.29
C TYR A 7 -0.22 2.88 -8.39
N LEU A 8 -0.35 3.68 -7.32
CA LEU A 8 -1.54 3.70 -6.47
C LEU A 8 -2.69 4.31 -7.27
N THR A 9 -3.77 3.55 -7.48
CA THR A 9 -4.90 3.99 -8.30
C THR A 9 -6.20 4.14 -7.51
N HIS A 10 -6.38 3.33 -6.46
CA HIS A 10 -7.58 3.35 -5.62
C HIS A 10 -7.21 3.09 -4.16
N SER A 11 -8.02 3.62 -3.25
CA SER A 11 -7.91 3.40 -1.81
C SER A 11 -9.31 3.35 -1.18
N ARG A 12 -9.50 2.54 -0.13
CA ARG A 12 -10.82 2.39 0.52
C ARG A 12 -11.25 3.64 1.29
N ASP A 13 -10.33 4.24 2.03
CA ASP A 13 -10.63 5.20 3.10
C ASP A 13 -10.06 6.60 2.78
N SER A 14 -10.10 7.03 1.51
CA SER A 14 -9.29 8.17 1.05
C SER A 14 -9.76 9.53 1.61
N ASP A 15 -9.01 10.09 2.56
CA ASP A 15 -8.86 11.54 2.78
C ASP A 15 -7.85 12.17 1.79
N ASP A 16 -7.30 11.37 0.87
CA ASP A 16 -6.18 11.74 0.01
C ASP A 16 -6.60 11.74 -1.46
N THR A 17 -7.00 12.91 -1.95
CA THR A 17 -7.46 13.14 -3.33
C THR A 17 -6.33 13.05 -4.36
N SER A 18 -5.08 12.81 -3.95
CA SER A 18 -3.94 12.63 -4.85
C SER A 18 -3.71 11.15 -5.21
N LEU A 19 -4.68 10.54 -5.90
CA LEU A 19 -4.66 9.14 -6.38
C LEU A 19 -3.62 8.86 -7.50
N CYS A 20 -2.51 9.59 -7.56
CA CYS A 20 -1.46 9.42 -8.57
C CYS A 20 -0.08 9.34 -7.91
N GLN A 21 0.06 8.46 -6.93
CA GLN A 21 1.36 8.18 -6.30
C GLN A 21 2.03 7.00 -7.00
N LYS A 22 3.22 7.25 -7.55
CA LYS A 22 4.13 6.20 -8.02
C LYS A 22 4.99 5.73 -6.85
N TYR A 23 5.01 4.42 -6.61
CA TYR A 23 5.85 3.72 -5.65
C TYR A 23 6.94 2.98 -6.41
N GLU A 24 8.18 3.28 -6.09
CA GLU A 24 9.37 2.67 -6.68
C GLU A 24 9.94 1.67 -5.66
N ALA A 25 9.80 0.38 -5.95
CA ALA A 25 10.19 -0.69 -5.06
C ALA A 25 11.48 -1.38 -5.52
N THR A 26 12.33 -1.72 -4.56
CA THR A 26 13.63 -2.35 -4.80
C THR A 26 13.80 -3.60 -3.94
N SER A 27 14.60 -4.55 -4.44
CA SER A 27 14.70 -5.93 -3.91
C SER A 27 15.14 -6.05 -2.44
N ASN A 28 15.69 -4.99 -1.86
CA ASN A 28 16.05 -4.90 -0.44
C ASN A 28 14.92 -4.30 0.43
N LEU A 29 13.66 -4.46 0.01
CA LEU A 29 12.48 -3.90 0.70
C LEU A 29 12.56 -2.38 0.89
N ARG A 30 13.20 -1.67 -0.04
CA ARG A 30 13.20 -0.21 -0.03
C ARG A 30 12.14 0.31 -0.99
N LEU A 31 11.35 1.27 -0.49
CA LEU A 31 10.25 1.91 -1.22
C LEU A 31 10.49 3.42 -1.27
N THR A 32 10.28 4.02 -2.43
CA THR A 32 10.28 5.49 -2.59
C THR A 32 8.98 5.93 -3.23
N PHE A 33 8.37 7.01 -2.75
CA PHE A 33 7.19 7.60 -3.38
C PHE A 33 7.07 9.09 -3.08
N ASN A 34 6.31 9.82 -3.87
CA ASN A 34 6.01 11.22 -3.60
C ASN A 34 4.82 11.32 -2.62
N GLY A 35 5.09 11.76 -1.39
CA GLY A 35 4.06 12.04 -0.39
C GLY A 35 3.59 13.49 -0.44
N LYS A 36 2.64 13.84 0.43
CA LYS A 36 2.05 15.20 0.49
C LYS A 36 3.08 16.31 0.75
N THR A 37 4.12 16.00 1.53
CA THR A 37 5.10 16.98 2.03
C THR A 37 6.51 16.74 1.47
N GLY A 38 6.62 15.99 0.37
CA GLY A 38 7.89 15.70 -0.30
C GLY A 38 8.10 14.21 -0.57
N THR A 39 9.27 13.87 -1.07
CA THR A 39 9.64 12.47 -1.34
C THR A 39 9.78 11.72 -0.02
N VAL A 40 9.15 10.54 0.03
CA VAL A 40 9.21 9.61 1.13
C VAL A 40 10.11 8.45 0.74
N THR A 41 11.05 8.11 1.60
CA THR A 41 11.90 6.92 1.48
C THR A 41 11.61 5.99 2.65
N CYS A 42 11.36 4.71 2.39
CA CYS A 42 11.09 3.72 3.41
C CYS A 42 12.04 2.53 3.30
N GLN A 43 12.46 2.00 4.46
CA GLN A 43 13.16 0.74 4.57
C GLN A 43 12.28 -0.28 5.29
N GLY A 44 12.02 -1.40 4.62
CA GLY A 44 11.20 -2.50 5.11
C GLY A 44 12.00 -3.57 5.84
N ALA A 45 11.33 -4.25 6.76
CA ALA A 45 11.77 -5.49 7.40
C ALA A 45 10.56 -6.40 7.63
N GLU A 46 10.76 -7.71 7.54
CA GLU A 46 9.71 -8.69 7.86
C GLU A 46 9.35 -8.65 9.35
N VAL A 47 8.05 -8.81 9.67
CA VAL A 47 7.58 -8.91 11.04
C VAL A 47 7.60 -10.37 11.48
N SER A 48 8.54 -10.73 12.36
CA SER A 48 8.84 -12.11 12.76
C SER A 48 7.65 -12.92 13.29
N LYS A 49 6.64 -12.26 13.88
CA LYS A 49 5.45 -12.91 14.46
C LYS A 49 4.21 -12.89 13.55
N ASN A 50 4.27 -12.19 12.42
CA ASN A 50 3.13 -12.00 11.52
C ASN A 50 3.61 -12.22 10.08
N GLN A 51 3.65 -13.49 9.66
CA GLN A 51 4.06 -13.84 8.30
C GLN A 51 3.25 -13.07 7.25
N GLY A 52 3.94 -12.54 6.24
CA GLY A 52 3.33 -11.71 5.19
C GLY A 52 3.16 -10.24 5.56
N PHE A 53 3.45 -9.83 6.80
CA PHE A 53 3.54 -8.43 7.21
C PHE A 53 4.97 -7.92 7.23
N TYR A 54 5.11 -6.67 6.80
CA TYR A 54 6.37 -5.95 6.73
C TYR A 54 6.22 -4.62 7.48
N SER A 55 7.21 -4.27 8.29
CA SER A 55 7.32 -2.96 8.93
C SER A 55 8.23 -2.08 8.09
N PHE A 56 7.70 -0.95 7.63
CA PHE A 56 8.43 0.06 6.88
C PHE A 56 8.70 1.27 7.75
N GLN A 57 9.98 1.58 7.93
CA GLN A 57 10.43 2.82 8.56
C GLN A 57 10.66 3.86 7.47
N CYS A 58 9.85 4.91 7.50
CA CYS A 58 9.79 5.92 6.44
C CYS A 58 10.27 7.28 6.92
N THR A 59 10.99 7.99 6.07
CA THR A 59 11.42 9.37 6.27
C THR A 59 11.02 10.24 5.09
N THR A 60 10.62 11.48 5.36
CA THR A 60 10.36 12.49 4.33
C THR A 60 11.58 13.38 4.13
N THR A 61 11.69 14.02 2.96
CA THR A 61 12.71 15.06 2.73
C THR A 61 12.60 16.25 3.67
N SER A 62 11.42 16.46 4.30
CA SER A 62 11.21 17.45 5.35
C SER A 62 11.67 17.01 6.75
N GLY A 63 12.23 15.81 6.88
CA GLY A 63 12.76 15.28 8.15
C GLY A 63 11.74 14.57 9.05
N LEU A 64 10.49 14.42 8.60
CA LEU A 64 9.47 13.68 9.36
C LEU A 64 9.70 12.18 9.22
N SER A 65 9.47 11.45 10.32
CA SER A 65 9.60 10.00 10.35
C SER A 65 8.30 9.33 10.80
N PHE A 66 7.98 8.19 10.21
CA PHE A 66 6.82 7.39 10.60
C PHE A 66 7.02 5.90 10.29
N THR A 67 6.27 5.05 11.00
CA THR A 67 6.24 3.61 10.74
C THR A 67 4.94 3.24 10.04
N SER A 68 5.04 2.40 9.00
CA SER A 68 3.88 1.81 8.32
C SER A 68 4.03 0.30 8.21
N PHE A 69 3.03 -0.42 8.65
CA PHE A 69 2.91 -1.87 8.46
C PHE A 69 2.16 -2.14 7.16
N MET A 70 2.68 -3.07 6.36
CA MET A 70 2.08 -3.41 5.07
C MET A 70 2.02 -4.92 4.89
N ALA A 71 0.95 -5.41 4.26
CA ALA A 71 0.80 -6.79 3.84
C ALA A 71 0.25 -6.85 2.41
N VAL A 72 0.83 -7.70 1.58
CA VAL A 72 0.31 -7.97 0.24
C VAL A 72 -0.81 -8.99 0.37
N VAL A 73 -2.05 -8.51 0.29
CA VAL A 73 -3.25 -9.35 0.41
C VAL A 73 -3.46 -10.18 -0.86
N ALA A 74 -3.19 -9.58 -2.01
CA ALA A 74 -3.24 -10.28 -3.29
C ALA A 74 -2.37 -9.59 -4.33
N THR A 75 -1.73 -10.36 -5.21
CA THR A 75 -1.03 -9.81 -6.36
C THR A 75 -0.84 -10.91 -7.40
N ASP A 76 -0.82 -10.54 -8.67
CA ASP A 76 -0.33 -11.40 -9.76
C ASP A 76 1.11 -11.06 -10.16
N TYR A 77 1.76 -10.21 -9.37
CA TYR A 77 3.13 -9.71 -9.52
C TYR A 77 3.42 -8.90 -10.80
N THR A 78 2.47 -8.84 -11.74
CA THR A 78 2.70 -8.36 -13.10
C THR A 78 1.75 -7.26 -13.52
N ASN A 79 0.52 -7.25 -13.02
CA ASN A 79 -0.49 -6.25 -13.37
C ASN A 79 -1.02 -5.52 -12.15
N TYR A 80 -1.23 -6.23 -11.04
CA TYR A 80 -1.87 -5.63 -9.86
C TYR A 80 -1.35 -6.11 -8.52
N ALA A 81 -1.58 -5.28 -7.51
CA ALA A 81 -1.48 -5.67 -6.11
C ALA A 81 -2.56 -4.99 -5.26
N LEU A 82 -3.12 -5.76 -4.34
CA LEU A 82 -3.96 -5.30 -3.25
C LEU A 82 -3.10 -5.33 -1.98
N LEU A 83 -2.88 -4.16 -1.41
CA LEU A 83 -2.03 -3.97 -0.24
C LEU A 83 -2.90 -3.53 0.93
N TYR A 84 -2.83 -4.25 2.04
CA TYR A 84 -3.31 -3.75 3.32
C TYR A 84 -2.19 -2.94 3.95
N ARG A 85 -2.50 -1.75 4.45
CA ARG A 85 -1.57 -0.85 5.13
C ARG A 85 -2.18 -0.40 6.45
N CYS A 86 -1.38 -0.41 7.51
CA CYS A 86 -1.71 0.18 8.79
C CYS A 86 -0.58 1.11 9.20
N GLY A 87 -0.89 2.33 9.63
CA GLY A 87 0.13 3.32 9.99
C GLY A 87 -0.24 4.17 11.18
N LEU A 88 0.77 4.51 11.98
CA LEU A 88 0.69 5.49 13.06
C LEU A 88 1.29 6.80 12.54
N TYR A 89 0.45 7.65 11.95
CA TYR A 89 0.87 8.92 11.33
C TYR A 89 0.77 10.07 12.34
N GLY A 90 1.54 10.00 13.42
CA GLY A 90 1.52 11.02 14.49
C GLY A 90 0.25 11.01 15.36
N SER A 91 -0.60 9.99 15.21
CA SER A 91 -1.76 9.72 16.08
C SER A 91 -1.50 8.46 16.92
N THR A 92 -2.15 8.36 18.07
CA THR A 92 -2.18 7.15 18.91
C THR A 92 -3.12 6.09 18.34
N THR A 93 -4.00 6.46 17.42
CA THR A 93 -4.93 5.52 16.77
C THR A 93 -4.36 5.10 15.41
N PRO A 94 -4.11 3.80 15.19
CA PRO A 94 -3.69 3.30 13.89
C PRO A 94 -4.74 3.61 12.82
N LYS A 95 -4.29 4.10 11.66
CA LYS A 95 -5.14 4.20 10.47
C LYS A 95 -4.91 3.00 9.58
N GLU A 96 -5.94 2.21 9.39
CA GLU A 96 -5.97 1.11 8.43
C GLU A 96 -6.47 1.62 7.08
N ILE A 97 -5.74 1.27 6.03
CA ILE A 97 -6.03 1.70 4.67
C ILE A 97 -5.71 0.51 3.78
N VAL A 98 -6.63 0.18 2.89
CA VAL A 98 -6.37 -0.83 1.85
C VAL A 98 -6.25 -0.12 0.52
N ASN A 99 -5.13 -0.39 -0.15
CA ASN A 99 -4.67 0.29 -1.35
C ASN A 99 -4.62 -0.67 -2.53
N TYR A 100 -5.01 -0.17 -3.70
CA TYR A 100 -4.93 -0.90 -4.95
C TYR A 100 -3.87 -0.30 -5.88
N PHE A 101 -2.92 -1.13 -6.28
CA PHE A 101 -1.79 -0.79 -7.11
C PHE A 101 -1.85 -1.47 -8.48
N GLN A 102 -1.40 -0.76 -9.52
CA GLN A 102 -1.25 -1.27 -10.88
C GLN A 102 0.13 -0.98 -11.44
N VAL A 103 0.63 -1.85 -12.33
CA VAL A 103 1.92 -1.63 -13.03
C VAL A 103 1.75 -0.67 -14.21
N ASN A 104 0.58 -0.62 -14.86
CA ASN A 104 0.30 0.24 -16.01
C ASN A 104 -1.16 0.72 -16.06
N PHE A 105 -1.39 1.98 -16.45
CA PHE A 105 -2.71 2.56 -16.71
C PHE A 105 -3.23 2.14 -18.11
N ARG A 106 -3.53 0.86 -18.34
CA ARG A 106 -4.26 0.46 -19.56
C ARG A 106 -5.76 0.34 -19.25
N ASN A 107 -6.55 1.30 -19.74
CA ASN A 107 -7.98 1.50 -19.46
C ASN A 107 -8.87 0.25 -19.60
N SER A 108 -8.51 -0.72 -20.44
CA SER A 108 -9.36 -1.90 -20.72
C SER A 108 -9.23 -3.02 -19.67
N LEU A 109 -8.15 -3.04 -18.87
CA LEU A 109 -7.96 -4.01 -17.79
C LEU A 109 -8.57 -3.54 -16.46
N LEU A 110 -8.86 -2.24 -16.33
CA LEU A 110 -9.33 -1.62 -15.08
C LEU A 110 -10.63 -2.25 -14.56
N VAL A 111 -11.60 -2.56 -15.42
CA VAL A 111 -12.93 -3.03 -15.01
C VAL A 111 -12.86 -4.43 -14.38
N VAL A 112 -12.14 -5.36 -15.01
CA VAL A 112 -11.97 -6.74 -14.51
C VAL A 112 -11.21 -6.75 -13.18
N ILE A 113 -10.17 -5.93 -13.12
CA ILE A 113 -9.38 -5.65 -11.92
C ILE A 113 -10.24 -5.07 -10.79
N LEU A 114 -11.08 -4.08 -11.09
CA LEU A 114 -12.00 -3.47 -10.13
C LEU A 114 -12.95 -4.52 -9.56
N ILE A 115 -13.49 -5.43 -10.39
CA ILE A 115 -14.40 -6.48 -9.90
C ILE A 115 -13.67 -7.46 -8.96
N ILE A 116 -12.45 -7.89 -9.31
CA ILE A 116 -11.63 -8.78 -8.45
C ILE A 116 -11.28 -8.08 -7.14
N SER A 117 -10.90 -6.80 -7.24
CA SER A 117 -10.60 -5.94 -6.11
C SER A 117 -11.81 -5.79 -5.19
N GLN A 118 -12.96 -5.35 -5.71
CA GLN A 118 -14.22 -5.18 -4.97
C GLN A 118 -14.64 -6.48 -4.26
N LYS A 119 -14.56 -7.64 -4.93
CA LYS A 119 -14.85 -8.94 -4.29
C LYS A 119 -13.91 -9.24 -3.12
N LYS A 120 -12.60 -8.99 -3.26
CA LYS A 120 -11.62 -9.17 -2.17
C LYS A 120 -11.82 -8.15 -1.05
N PHE A 121 -12.16 -6.91 -1.38
CA PHE A 121 -12.51 -5.86 -0.42
C PHE A 121 -13.75 -6.23 0.39
N SER A 122 -14.81 -6.73 -0.25
CA SER A 122 -15.99 -7.25 0.45
C SER A 122 -15.66 -8.43 1.36
N PHE A 123 -14.76 -9.32 0.94
CA PHE A 123 -14.31 -10.44 1.77
C PHE A 123 -13.50 -9.97 3.00
N ILE A 124 -12.60 -9.00 2.84
CA ILE A 124 -11.85 -8.41 3.96
C ILE A 124 -12.82 -7.69 4.90
N GLY A 125 -13.71 -6.84 4.37
CA GLY A 125 -14.70 -6.10 5.17
C GLY A 125 -15.67 -7.02 5.93
N ALA A 126 -16.06 -8.15 5.36
CA ALA A 126 -16.86 -9.16 6.05
C ALA A 126 -16.11 -9.87 7.19
N ASN A 127 -14.80 -10.06 7.05
CA ASN A 127 -13.94 -10.70 8.07
C ASN A 127 -13.34 -9.70 9.08
N THR A 128 -13.51 -8.39 8.89
CA THR A 128 -13.02 -7.37 9.85
C THR A 128 -13.96 -7.23 11.07
N TYR A 129 -15.07 -7.97 11.10
CA TYR A 129 -15.98 -8.05 12.25
C TYR A 129 -15.72 -9.26 13.16
N TYR A 130 -14.54 -9.90 13.13
CA TYR A 130 -14.20 -10.96 14.07
C TYR A 130 -12.69 -11.02 14.33
N LEU A 131 -12.16 -10.04 15.07
CA LEU A 131 -10.98 -10.17 15.93
C LEU A 131 -11.17 -9.32 17.18
#